data_AF-A0A6H1LDX7-F1
#
_entry.id   AF-A0A6H1LDX7-F1
#
_cell.length_a   1.000
_cell.length_b   1.000
_cell.length_c   1.000
_cell.angle_alpha   90.00
_cell.angle_beta   90.00
_cell.angle_gamma   90.00
#
_symmetry.space_group_name_H-M   'P 1'
#
loop_
_entity.id
_entity.type
_entity.pdbx_description
1 polymer ?
#
loop_
_entity_poly.entity_id
_entity_poly.type
_entity_poly.pdbx_seq_one_letter_code
_entity_poly.pdbx_strand_id
1 'polypeptide(L)'
;MVIDSRSFPTTTRGYRNLLDWAGTFGTITQAGVECTGSYGAALSRFLRAHGVTVTEVNQPDKAARRLRGKTDTIDAEAAACAVLSGRATATAKQGDGPAEALRLFRTAKTSAVKARTQAISQLRAALVTAHPDLCESLTGLSLPKLIRACLQLQLPDTPVDRAPAAAVFTVRLLAQHVRQLADETAEPAAHHHNAQATHSRTPQHLRSGTRHRRGSAHRDG
;
A
#
# COMPACT_ATOMS: atom_id res chain seq x y z
N MET A 1 22.53 -17.76 -21.76
CA MET A 1 23.72 -17.84 -20.89
C MET A 1 23.75 -16.60 -20.02
N VAL A 2 23.82 -16.75 -18.70
CA VAL A 2 24.01 -15.62 -17.78
C VAL A 2 25.43 -15.11 -17.90
N ILE A 3 25.58 -13.78 -17.94
CA ILE A 3 26.87 -13.10 -18.09
C ILE A 3 27.47 -12.66 -16.76
N ASP A 4 26.64 -12.25 -15.79
CA ASP A 4 27.03 -11.95 -14.41
C ASP A 4 25.78 -11.89 -13.50
N SER A 5 25.96 -11.93 -12.19
CA SER A 5 24.90 -11.77 -11.20
C SER A 5 25.39 -11.00 -9.97
N ARG A 6 24.57 -10.07 -9.47
CA ARG A 6 24.92 -9.25 -8.32
C ARG A 6 23.69 -8.83 -7.51
N SER A 7 23.84 -8.74 -6.20
CA SER A 7 22.79 -8.27 -5.29
C SER A 7 22.95 -6.78 -4.98
N PHE A 8 21.84 -6.06 -4.95
CA PHE A 8 21.79 -4.64 -4.62
C PHE A 8 20.72 -4.36 -3.56
N PRO A 9 20.94 -3.40 -2.66
CA PRO A 9 19.91 -2.99 -1.71
C PRO A 9 18.67 -2.43 -2.43
N THR A 10 17.47 -2.69 -1.89
CA THR A 10 16.19 -2.17 -2.39
C THR A 10 15.98 -0.70 -2.02
N THR A 11 16.89 0.16 -2.49
CA THR A 11 16.91 1.61 -2.24
C THR A 11 17.17 2.35 -3.54
N THR A 12 16.83 3.63 -3.63
CA THR A 12 17.12 4.45 -4.83
C THR A 12 18.60 4.44 -5.20
N ARG A 13 19.50 4.47 -4.22
CA ARG A 13 20.95 4.34 -4.46
C ARG A 13 21.31 2.95 -5.00
N GLY A 14 20.73 1.90 -4.43
CA GLY A 14 20.94 0.54 -4.91
C GLY A 14 20.42 0.32 -6.33
N TYR A 15 19.29 0.93 -6.70
CA TYR A 15 18.75 0.87 -8.06
C TYR A 15 19.63 1.59 -9.09
N ARG A 16 20.22 2.75 -8.73
CA ARG A 16 21.26 3.38 -9.55
C ARG A 16 22.46 2.48 -9.73
N ASN A 17 23.01 1.96 -8.64
CA ASN A 17 24.17 1.05 -8.69
C ASN A 17 23.88 -0.21 -9.52
N LEU A 18 22.65 -0.73 -9.48
CA LEU A 18 22.22 -1.84 -10.32
C LEU A 18 22.25 -1.46 -11.80
N LEU A 19 21.68 -0.30 -12.16
CA LEU A 19 21.64 0.15 -13.55
C LEU A 19 23.04 0.48 -14.08
N ASP A 20 23.89 1.11 -13.27
CA ASP A 20 25.28 1.41 -13.61
C ASP A 20 26.09 0.12 -13.84
N TRP A 21 25.95 -0.86 -12.94
CA TRP A 21 26.59 -2.16 -13.09
C TRP A 21 26.08 -2.91 -14.32
N ALA A 22 24.77 -2.97 -14.53
CA ALA A 22 24.19 -3.60 -15.72
C ALA A 22 24.67 -2.90 -17.00
N GLY A 23 24.80 -1.56 -16.97
CA GLY A 23 25.34 -0.74 -18.05
C GLY A 23 26.78 -1.07 -18.45
N THR A 24 27.58 -1.68 -17.56
CA THR A 24 28.94 -2.14 -17.91
C THR A 24 28.94 -3.29 -18.92
N PHE A 25 27.81 -3.97 -19.09
CA PHE A 25 27.62 -5.04 -20.09
C PHE A 25 26.95 -4.54 -21.38
N GLY A 26 26.61 -3.24 -21.44
CA GLY A 26 25.96 -2.60 -22.59
C GLY A 26 24.64 -1.93 -22.26
N THR A 27 23.96 -1.43 -23.29
CA THR A 27 22.67 -0.73 -23.14
C THR A 27 21.55 -1.67 -22.72
N ILE A 28 20.97 -1.42 -21.56
CA ILE A 28 19.84 -2.19 -21.05
C ILE A 28 18.54 -1.67 -21.65
N THR A 29 17.89 -2.49 -22.50
CA THR A 29 16.62 -2.14 -23.17
C THR A 29 15.42 -2.82 -22.53
N GLN A 30 15.62 -3.97 -21.89
CA GLN A 30 14.57 -4.77 -21.27
C GLN A 30 15.01 -5.34 -19.91
N ALA A 31 14.06 -5.49 -18.99
CA ALA A 31 14.28 -6.11 -17.69
C ALA A 31 13.09 -6.98 -17.29
N GLY A 32 13.39 -8.15 -16.70
CA GLY A 32 12.40 -8.99 -16.03
C GLY A 32 12.36 -8.66 -14.55
N VAL A 33 11.18 -8.31 -14.03
CA VAL A 33 10.99 -8.00 -12.61
C VAL A 33 9.83 -8.85 -12.09
N GLU A 34 10.07 -9.56 -10.99
CA GLU A 34 8.99 -10.25 -10.28
C GLU A 34 8.18 -9.27 -9.43
N CYS A 35 6.91 -9.59 -9.19
CA CYS A 35 6.07 -8.87 -8.23
C CYS A 35 6.02 -7.35 -8.50
N THR A 36 5.79 -6.96 -9.75
CA THR A 36 5.86 -5.55 -10.19
C THR A 36 4.78 -4.66 -9.56
N GLY A 37 3.73 -5.26 -8.96
CA GLY A 37 2.71 -4.57 -8.17
C GLY A 37 2.95 -4.57 -6.65
N SER A 38 4.06 -5.08 -6.16
CA SER A 38 4.41 -5.08 -4.73
C SER A 38 5.90 -4.81 -4.50
N TYR A 39 6.70 -5.82 -4.15
CA TYR A 39 8.13 -5.66 -3.82
C TYR A 39 8.95 -5.15 -5.00
N GLY A 40 8.59 -5.52 -6.23
CA GLY A 40 9.24 -5.07 -7.46
C GLY A 40 8.74 -3.72 -7.99
N ALA A 41 7.74 -3.10 -7.35
CA ALA A 41 7.10 -1.89 -7.88
C ALA A 41 8.08 -0.70 -7.97
N ALA A 42 8.83 -0.43 -6.90
CA ALA A 42 9.77 0.68 -6.87
C ALA A 42 10.92 0.50 -7.89
N LEU A 43 11.45 -0.71 -8.04
CA LEU A 43 12.45 -1.04 -9.05
C LEU A 43 11.88 -0.92 -10.46
N SER A 44 10.66 -1.43 -10.70
CA SER A 44 10.00 -1.35 -12.00
C SER A 44 9.79 0.10 -12.45
N ARG A 45 9.37 0.97 -11.53
CA ARG A 45 9.22 2.41 -11.76
C ARG A 45 10.56 3.07 -12.08
N PHE A 46 11.59 2.76 -11.28
CA PHE A 46 12.93 3.29 -11.49
C PHE A 46 13.48 2.92 -12.88
N LEU A 47 13.40 1.65 -13.27
CA LEU A 47 13.88 1.16 -14.57
C LEU A 47 13.12 1.80 -15.74
N ARG A 48 11.79 1.92 -15.63
CA ARG A 48 10.96 2.59 -16.65
C ARG A 48 11.30 4.06 -16.82
N ALA A 49 11.55 4.77 -15.72
CA ALA A 49 11.97 6.17 -15.76
C ALA A 49 13.33 6.37 -16.48
N HIS A 50 14.15 5.32 -16.57
CA HIS A 50 15.43 5.30 -17.29
C HIS A 50 15.33 4.63 -18.67
N GLY A 51 14.11 4.50 -19.23
CA GLY A 51 13.90 4.00 -20.59
C GLY A 51 13.97 2.48 -20.74
N VAL A 52 14.05 1.72 -19.65
CA VAL A 52 14.08 0.25 -19.69
C VAL A 52 12.65 -0.30 -19.73
N THR A 53 12.39 -1.18 -20.68
CA THR A 53 11.10 -1.89 -20.77
C THR A 53 11.04 -2.96 -19.68
N VAL A 54 10.09 -2.84 -18.75
CA VAL A 54 9.92 -3.81 -17.65
C VAL A 54 8.77 -4.78 -17.93
N THR A 55 9.13 -6.06 -18.00
CA THR A 55 8.23 -7.20 -18.12
C THR A 55 8.03 -7.85 -16.76
N GLU A 56 6.78 -8.04 -16.37
CA GLU A 56 6.43 -8.80 -15.17
C GLU A 56 6.65 -10.29 -15.42
N VAL A 57 7.57 -10.88 -14.65
CA VAL A 57 7.78 -12.33 -14.67
C VAL A 57 6.99 -12.93 -13.52
N ASN A 58 5.89 -13.61 -13.85
CA ASN A 58 5.14 -14.41 -12.91
C ASN A 58 5.70 -15.84 -12.95
N GLN A 59 6.33 -16.30 -11.86
CA GLN A 59 6.53 -17.73 -11.68
C GLN A 59 5.26 -18.36 -11.08
N PRO A 60 4.86 -19.56 -11.56
CA PRO A 60 3.75 -20.28 -10.97
C PRO A 60 4.10 -20.73 -9.53
N ASP A 61 3.11 -20.49 -8.67
CA ASP A 61 2.85 -21.11 -7.37
C ASP A 61 3.63 -20.64 -6.12
N LYS A 62 2.90 -19.94 -5.25
CA LYS A 62 3.33 -19.53 -3.90
C LYS A 62 3.46 -20.70 -2.93
N ALA A 63 2.80 -21.84 -3.20
CA ALA A 63 2.87 -23.02 -2.34
C ALA A 63 4.22 -23.74 -2.44
N ALA A 64 4.82 -23.80 -3.64
CA ALA A 64 6.15 -24.39 -3.86
C ALA A 64 7.28 -23.57 -3.21
N ARG A 65 7.11 -22.25 -3.07
CA ARG A 65 8.11 -21.30 -2.52
C ARG A 65 8.38 -21.48 -1.02
N ARG A 66 7.41 -21.98 -0.24
CA ARG A 66 7.58 -22.15 1.22
C ARG A 66 8.49 -23.31 1.60
N LEU A 67 8.77 -24.23 0.67
CA LEU A 67 9.56 -25.44 0.92
C LEU A 67 11.03 -25.35 0.52
N ARG A 68 11.46 -24.34 -0.25
CA ARG A 68 12.81 -24.25 -0.80
C ARG A 68 13.41 -22.90 -0.46
N GLY A 69 14.23 -22.86 0.58
CA GLY A 69 14.94 -21.65 0.98
C GLY A 69 15.94 -21.18 -0.08
N LYS A 70 16.00 -19.84 -0.23
CA LYS A 70 17.08 -19.02 -0.82
C LYS A 70 17.40 -19.27 -2.32
N THR A 71 16.58 -18.66 -3.19
CA THR A 71 16.63 -18.85 -4.66
C THR A 71 16.71 -17.53 -5.45
N ASP A 72 16.96 -16.38 -4.81
CA ASP A 72 16.85 -15.05 -5.45
C ASP A 72 17.70 -14.90 -6.74
N THR A 73 18.91 -15.48 -6.78
CA THR A 73 19.77 -15.44 -7.97
C THR A 73 19.24 -16.32 -9.10
N ILE A 74 18.74 -17.51 -8.79
CA ILE A 74 18.15 -18.44 -9.77
C ILE A 74 16.84 -17.85 -10.30
N ASP A 75 16.05 -17.21 -9.44
CA ASP A 75 14.81 -16.52 -9.83
C ASP A 75 15.13 -15.31 -10.74
N ALA A 76 16.19 -14.55 -10.44
CA ALA A 76 16.63 -13.45 -11.29
C ALA A 76 17.13 -13.92 -12.67
N GLU A 77 17.88 -15.02 -12.74
CA GLU A 77 18.29 -15.66 -13.99
C GLU A 77 17.09 -16.15 -14.79
N ALA A 78 16.17 -16.86 -14.15
CA ALA A 78 14.96 -17.39 -14.77
C ALA A 78 14.09 -16.24 -15.34
N ALA A 79 13.99 -15.13 -14.61
CA ALA A 79 13.31 -13.93 -15.06
C ALA A 79 13.99 -13.28 -16.28
N ALA A 80 15.31 -13.10 -16.24
CA ALA A 80 16.06 -12.57 -17.38
C ALA A 80 15.90 -13.46 -18.63
N CYS A 81 16.01 -14.79 -18.48
CA CYS A 81 15.81 -15.72 -19.57
C CYS A 81 14.38 -15.73 -20.11
N ALA A 82 13.37 -15.58 -19.25
CA ALA A 82 11.97 -15.50 -19.68
C ALA A 82 11.68 -14.25 -20.51
N VAL A 83 12.31 -13.12 -20.18
CA VAL A 83 12.22 -11.89 -20.98
C VAL A 83 12.97 -12.03 -22.30
N LEU A 84 14.23 -12.49 -22.27
CA LEU A 84 15.04 -12.67 -23.48
C LEU A 84 14.43 -13.66 -24.48
N SER A 85 13.81 -14.74 -23.98
CA SER A 85 13.14 -15.73 -24.84
C SER A 85 11.74 -15.31 -25.31
N GLY A 86 11.24 -14.15 -24.90
CA GLY A 86 9.89 -13.68 -25.23
C GLY A 86 8.76 -14.48 -24.58
N ARG A 87 9.07 -15.43 -23.69
CA ARG A 87 8.06 -16.24 -22.96
C ARG A 87 7.29 -15.41 -21.94
N ALA A 88 7.89 -14.38 -21.38
CA ALA A 88 7.21 -13.40 -20.55
C ALA A 88 6.78 -12.21 -21.43
N THR A 89 5.47 -12.03 -21.60
CA THR A 89 4.87 -10.95 -22.42
C THR A 89 4.05 -9.96 -21.60
N ALA A 90 3.83 -10.24 -20.31
CA ALA A 90 3.06 -9.38 -19.43
C ALA A 90 3.84 -8.09 -19.15
N THR A 91 3.39 -6.98 -19.73
CA THR A 91 3.91 -5.66 -19.40
C THR A 91 3.47 -5.30 -17.99
N ALA A 92 4.43 -4.91 -17.13
CA ALA A 92 4.10 -4.49 -15.77
C ALA A 92 3.05 -3.35 -15.82
N LYS A 93 1.99 -3.47 -15.03
CA LYS A 93 0.92 -2.46 -14.98
C LYS A 93 1.52 -1.14 -14.49
N GLN A 94 1.19 -0.03 -15.16
CA GLN A 94 1.64 1.31 -14.77
C GLN A 94 1.22 1.57 -13.31
N GLY A 95 2.20 1.60 -12.41
CA GLY A 95 2.00 1.90 -10.99
C GLY A 95 1.85 3.41 -10.76
N ASP A 96 2.28 4.26 -11.67
CA ASP A 96 2.49 5.69 -11.39
C ASP A 96 1.23 6.59 -11.39
N GLY A 97 0.03 6.01 -11.29
CA GLY A 97 -1.25 6.73 -11.44
C GLY A 97 -2.05 6.90 -10.15
N PRO A 98 -3.13 7.71 -10.18
CA PRO A 98 -4.09 7.87 -9.07
C PRO A 98 -4.63 6.54 -8.50
N ALA A 99 -4.61 5.48 -9.31
CA ALA A 99 -5.00 4.13 -8.92
C ALA A 99 -4.04 3.47 -7.90
N GLU A 100 -2.72 3.77 -7.94
CA GLU A 100 -1.77 3.25 -6.95
C GLU A 100 -1.90 3.99 -5.61
N ALA A 101 -2.03 5.32 -5.65
CA ALA A 101 -2.36 6.10 -4.45
C ALA A 101 -3.65 5.59 -3.79
N LEU A 102 -4.71 5.35 -4.58
CA LEU A 102 -5.95 4.78 -4.07
C LEU A 102 -5.78 3.37 -3.50
N ARG A 103 -4.95 2.51 -4.12
CA ARG A 103 -4.64 1.17 -3.58
C ARG A 103 -3.90 1.25 -2.25
N LEU A 104 -2.95 2.17 -2.11
CA LEU A 104 -2.22 2.40 -0.87
C LEU A 104 -3.16 2.91 0.23
N PHE A 105 -4.00 3.90 -0.06
CA PHE A 105 -5.01 4.39 0.89
C PHE A 105 -6.02 3.31 1.27
N ARG A 106 -6.48 2.49 0.31
CA ARG A 106 -7.38 1.36 0.58
C ARG A 106 -6.71 0.30 1.44
N THR A 107 -5.42 0.05 1.24
CA THR A 107 -4.62 -0.87 2.06
C THR A 107 -4.54 -0.36 3.49
N ALA A 108 -4.18 0.90 3.69
CA ALA A 108 -4.14 1.54 5.01
C ALA A 108 -5.51 1.49 5.71
N LYS A 109 -6.59 1.88 5.01
CA LYS A 109 -7.96 1.81 5.53
C LYS A 109 -8.36 0.39 5.93
N THR A 110 -8.08 -0.60 5.08
CA THR A 110 -8.40 -2.00 5.37
C THR A 110 -7.62 -2.51 6.59
N SER A 111 -6.35 -2.10 6.72
CA SER A 111 -5.53 -2.40 7.89
C SER A 111 -6.13 -1.81 9.18
N ALA A 112 -6.46 -0.52 9.17
CA ALA A 112 -7.05 0.17 10.31
C ALA A 112 -8.40 -0.44 10.72
N VAL A 113 -9.25 -0.81 9.75
CA VAL A 113 -10.53 -1.51 10.02
C VAL A 113 -10.30 -2.88 10.68
N LYS A 114 -9.32 -3.65 10.20
CA LYS A 114 -8.99 -4.95 10.80
C LYS A 114 -8.46 -4.79 12.22
N ALA A 115 -7.52 -3.88 12.43
CA ALA A 115 -6.97 -3.58 13.75
C ALA A 115 -8.07 -3.14 14.71
N ARG A 116 -9.02 -2.30 14.26
CA ARG A 116 -10.14 -1.84 15.09
C ARG A 116 -11.04 -3.00 15.48
N THR A 117 -11.35 -3.87 14.53
CA THR A 117 -12.15 -5.07 14.77
C THR A 117 -11.47 -5.99 15.79
N GLN A 118 -10.17 -6.21 15.65
CA GLN A 118 -9.39 -7.00 16.61
C GLN A 118 -9.38 -6.38 18.01
N ALA A 119 -9.16 -5.07 18.12
CA ALA A 119 -9.17 -4.36 19.40
C ALA A 119 -10.55 -4.43 20.10
N ILE A 120 -11.66 -4.34 19.34
CA ILE A 120 -13.02 -4.54 19.88
C ILE A 120 -13.20 -5.97 20.39
N SER A 121 -12.73 -6.97 19.63
CA SER A 121 -12.81 -8.37 20.06
C SER A 121 -11.99 -8.63 21.32
N GLN A 122 -10.78 -8.06 21.42
CA GLN A 122 -9.94 -8.15 22.62
C GLN A 122 -10.58 -7.46 23.83
N LEU A 123 -11.20 -6.29 23.64
CA LEU A 123 -11.93 -5.60 24.69
C LEU A 123 -13.06 -6.48 25.25
N ARG A 124 -13.87 -7.07 24.36
CA ARG A 124 -14.95 -7.98 24.76
C ARG A 124 -14.42 -9.24 25.47
N ALA A 125 -13.34 -9.83 24.96
CA ALA A 125 -12.74 -11.00 25.58
C ALA A 125 -12.20 -10.69 26.99
N ALA A 126 -11.52 -9.55 27.16
CA ALA A 126 -11.02 -9.11 28.46
C ALA A 126 -12.17 -8.90 29.47
N LEU A 127 -13.33 -8.42 29.00
CA LEU A 127 -14.53 -8.31 29.82
C LEU A 127 -15.08 -9.66 30.22
N VAL A 128 -15.13 -10.66 29.33
CA VAL A 128 -15.61 -12.01 29.69
C VAL A 128 -14.77 -12.64 30.81
N THR A 129 -13.47 -12.35 30.85
CA THR A 129 -12.54 -12.88 31.85
C THR A 129 -12.36 -11.97 33.07
N ALA A 130 -13.06 -10.83 33.13
CA ALA A 130 -12.94 -9.88 34.22
C ALA A 130 -13.74 -10.28 35.46
N HIS A 131 -13.50 -9.58 36.58
CA HIS A 131 -14.25 -9.76 37.81
C HIS A 131 -15.77 -9.56 37.57
N PRO A 132 -16.66 -10.41 38.14
CA PRO A 132 -18.10 -10.37 37.87
C PRO A 132 -18.74 -8.98 37.96
N ASP A 133 -18.41 -8.21 39.00
CA ASP A 133 -18.94 -6.85 39.20
C ASP A 133 -18.64 -5.90 38.02
N LEU A 134 -17.44 -6.03 37.42
CA LEU A 134 -17.05 -5.24 36.26
C LEU A 134 -17.83 -5.66 35.02
N CYS A 135 -18.04 -6.97 34.84
CA CYS A 135 -18.82 -7.53 33.73
C CYS A 135 -20.28 -7.06 33.78
N GLU A 136 -20.90 -7.14 34.96
CA GLU A 136 -22.30 -6.74 35.16
C GLU A 136 -22.51 -5.26 34.83
N SER A 137 -21.61 -4.38 35.29
CA SER A 137 -21.69 -2.94 35.02
C SER A 137 -21.58 -2.55 33.54
N LEU A 138 -21.03 -3.43 32.70
CA LEU A 138 -20.72 -3.17 31.29
C LEU A 138 -21.56 -4.03 30.32
N THR A 139 -22.34 -4.97 30.83
CA THR A 139 -23.18 -5.87 30.04
C THR A 139 -24.34 -5.11 29.40
N GLY A 140 -24.71 -5.47 28.17
CA GLY A 140 -25.83 -4.85 27.44
C GLY A 140 -25.55 -3.46 26.85
N LEU A 141 -24.36 -2.87 27.10
CA LEU A 141 -23.98 -1.60 26.50
C LEU A 141 -23.70 -1.73 25.00
N SER A 142 -24.19 -0.75 24.21
CA SER A 142 -23.76 -0.61 22.82
C SER A 142 -22.27 -0.28 22.75
N LEU A 143 -21.59 -0.66 21.67
CA LEU A 143 -20.14 -0.47 21.55
C LEU A 143 -19.66 0.97 21.87
N PRO A 144 -20.31 2.06 21.40
CA PRO A 144 -19.91 3.41 21.77
C PRO A 144 -20.08 3.71 23.27
N LYS A 145 -21.16 3.21 23.88
CA LYS A 145 -21.41 3.35 25.32
C LYS A 145 -20.40 2.53 26.14
N LEU A 146 -20.08 1.32 25.69
CA LEU A 146 -19.09 0.44 26.28
C LEU A 146 -17.71 1.09 26.30
N ILE A 147 -17.24 1.59 25.15
CA ILE A 147 -15.95 2.29 25.06
C ILE A 147 -15.92 3.48 26.02
N ARG A 148 -16.98 4.28 26.05
CA ARG A 148 -17.07 5.44 26.96
C ARG A 148 -17.02 5.02 28.43
N ALA A 149 -17.78 4.00 28.81
CA ALA A 149 -17.82 3.48 30.17
C ALA A 149 -16.45 2.94 30.59
N CYS A 150 -15.79 2.15 29.73
CA CYS A 150 -14.43 1.66 29.99
C CYS A 150 -13.45 2.81 30.21
N LEU A 151 -13.50 3.87 29.39
CA LEU A 151 -12.61 5.03 29.53
C LEU A 151 -12.81 5.82 30.85
N GLN A 152 -14.00 5.74 31.44
CA GLN A 152 -14.37 6.42 32.69
C GLN A 152 -14.04 5.62 33.96
N LEU A 153 -13.65 4.34 33.84
CA LEU A 153 -13.26 3.52 34.98
C LEU A 153 -12.08 4.14 35.74
N GLN A 154 -12.21 4.26 37.06
CA GLN A 154 -11.14 4.69 37.93
C GLN A 154 -10.22 3.50 38.24
N LEU A 155 -8.91 3.73 38.24
CA LEU A 155 -7.97 2.74 38.75
C LEU A 155 -8.10 2.72 40.28
N PRO A 156 -8.17 1.54 40.93
CA PRO A 156 -8.17 1.48 42.38
C PRO A 156 -6.88 2.11 42.93
N ASP A 157 -7.00 3.06 43.86
CA ASP A 157 -5.87 3.75 44.48
C ASP A 157 -5.07 2.86 45.45
N THR A 158 -5.67 1.75 45.89
CA THR A 158 -5.09 0.83 46.87
C THR A 158 -4.68 -0.51 46.26
N PRO A 159 -3.45 -1.01 46.50
CA PRO A 159 -2.88 -2.20 45.86
C PRO A 159 -3.41 -3.53 46.41
N VAL A 160 -4.56 -3.53 47.09
CA VAL A 160 -5.05 -4.69 47.86
C VAL A 160 -5.44 -5.85 46.93
N ASP A 161 -5.80 -5.57 45.67
CA ASP A 161 -6.04 -6.60 44.66
C ASP A 161 -5.47 -6.23 43.28
N ARG A 162 -4.36 -6.89 42.88
CA ARG A 162 -3.69 -6.60 41.60
C ARG A 162 -4.48 -7.04 40.37
N ALA A 163 -5.28 -8.10 40.46
CA ALA A 163 -5.99 -8.65 39.32
C ALA A 163 -7.16 -7.75 38.82
N PRO A 164 -8.04 -7.22 39.68
CA PRO A 164 -9.04 -6.22 39.30
C PRO A 164 -8.43 -4.93 38.75
N ALA A 165 -7.34 -4.43 39.36
CA ALA A 165 -6.63 -3.25 38.85
C ALA A 165 -6.05 -3.49 37.44
N ALA A 166 -5.46 -4.67 37.20
CA ALA A 166 -4.96 -5.06 35.89
C ALA A 166 -6.09 -5.21 34.85
N ALA A 167 -7.25 -5.74 35.25
CA ALA A 167 -8.42 -5.84 34.38
C ALA A 167 -8.91 -4.45 33.97
N VAL A 168 -9.10 -3.53 34.93
CA VAL A 168 -9.50 -2.14 34.68
C VAL A 168 -8.49 -1.42 33.78
N PHE A 169 -7.20 -1.57 34.04
CA PHE A 169 -6.14 -1.01 33.18
C PHE A 169 -6.25 -1.54 31.74
N THR A 170 -6.39 -2.86 31.59
CA THR A 170 -6.43 -3.52 30.28
C THR A 170 -7.63 -3.07 29.47
N VAL A 171 -8.84 -3.02 30.06
CA VAL A 171 -10.04 -2.58 29.34
C VAL A 171 -9.99 -1.09 28.99
N ARG A 172 -9.38 -0.25 29.84
CA ARG A 172 -9.13 1.17 29.53
C ARG A 172 -8.20 1.33 28.34
N LEU A 173 -7.07 0.62 28.35
CA LEU A 173 -6.09 0.65 27.27
C LEU A 173 -6.70 0.19 25.93
N LEU A 174 -7.44 -0.92 25.95
CA LEU A 174 -8.12 -1.43 24.75
C LEU A 174 -9.20 -0.46 24.26
N ALA A 175 -9.95 0.19 25.15
CA ALA A 175 -10.94 1.20 24.77
C ALA A 175 -10.30 2.45 24.14
N GLN A 176 -9.14 2.90 24.65
CA GLN A 176 -8.36 3.98 24.04
C GLN A 176 -7.88 3.61 22.64
N HIS A 177 -7.35 2.40 22.49
CA HIS A 177 -6.87 1.86 21.21
C HIS A 177 -8.01 1.79 20.18
N VAL A 178 -9.20 1.31 20.57
CA VAL A 178 -10.38 1.28 19.68
C VAL A 178 -10.78 2.69 19.22
N ARG A 179 -10.68 3.69 20.10
CA ARG A 179 -10.99 5.09 19.75
C ARG A 179 -9.98 5.65 18.74
N GLN A 180 -8.69 5.49 19.01
CA GLN A 180 -7.63 5.95 18.12
C GLN A 180 -7.75 5.32 16.73
N LEU A 181 -7.97 4.01 16.64
CA LEU A 181 -8.16 3.33 15.36
C LEU A 181 -9.45 3.77 14.64
N ALA A 182 -10.47 4.22 15.35
CA ALA A 182 -11.66 4.78 14.72
C ALA A 182 -11.32 6.11 14.02
N ASP A 183 -10.50 6.95 14.65
CA ASP A 183 -10.02 8.21 14.06
C ASP A 183 -9.11 7.94 12.84
N GLU A 184 -8.20 6.97 12.93
CA GLU A 184 -7.37 6.52 11.81
C GLU A 184 -8.18 5.93 10.64
N THR A 185 -9.35 5.33 10.88
CA THR A 185 -10.24 4.90 9.79
C THR A 185 -10.95 6.05 9.09
N ALA A 186 -11.06 7.21 9.73
CA ALA A 186 -11.68 8.42 9.19
C ALA A 186 -10.69 9.30 8.40
N GLU A 187 -9.41 9.34 8.79
CA GLU A 187 -8.37 10.17 8.16
C GLU A 187 -8.09 9.92 6.66
N PRO A 188 -8.02 8.67 6.17
CA PRO A 188 -7.81 8.40 4.75
C PRO A 188 -8.97 8.89 3.87
N ALA A 189 -10.17 9.05 4.43
CA ALA A 189 -11.33 9.58 3.70
C ALA A 189 -11.18 11.09 3.43
N ALA A 190 -10.57 11.84 4.36
CA ALA A 190 -10.32 13.27 4.20
C ALA A 190 -9.26 13.56 3.12
N HIS A 191 -8.18 12.76 3.08
CA HIS A 191 -7.14 12.87 2.05
C HIS A 191 -7.66 12.46 0.66
N HIS A 192 -8.57 11.49 0.60
CA HIS A 192 -9.22 11.08 -0.66
C HIS A 192 -10.07 12.21 -1.27
N HIS A 193 -10.85 12.92 -0.45
CA HIS A 193 -11.67 14.05 -0.90
C HIS A 193 -10.81 15.20 -1.45
N ASN A 194 -9.71 15.52 -0.75
CA ASN A 194 -8.81 16.61 -1.16
C ASN A 194 -8.06 16.31 -2.47
N ALA A 195 -7.68 15.04 -2.70
CA ALA A 195 -7.04 14.61 -3.95
C ALA A 195 -7.98 14.61 -5.17
N GLN A 196 -9.29 14.45 -4.96
CA GLN A 196 -10.31 14.56 -6.02
C GLN A 196 -10.65 16.03 -6.33
N ALA A 197 -10.62 16.91 -5.33
CA ALA A 197 -10.86 18.34 -5.49
C ALA A 197 -9.75 19.06 -6.28
N THR A 198 -8.50 18.57 -6.21
CA THR A 198 -7.38 19.15 -6.99
C THR A 198 -7.41 18.77 -8.47
N HIS A 199 -7.94 17.59 -8.83
CA HIS A 199 -8.05 17.14 -10.22
C HIS A 199 -9.23 17.77 -10.99
N SER A 200 -10.16 18.43 -10.29
CA SER A 200 -11.33 19.09 -10.90
C SER A 200 -11.09 20.58 -11.21
N ARG A 201 -9.89 21.13 -10.94
CA ARG A 201 -9.48 22.49 -11.29
C ARG A 201 -8.38 22.50 -12.36
N THR A 202 -8.72 22.03 -13.55
CA THR A 202 -7.94 22.33 -14.76
C THR A 202 -8.75 23.30 -15.62
N PRO A 203 -8.37 24.59 -15.74
CA PRO A 203 -9.12 25.54 -16.55
C PRO A 203 -8.92 25.23 -18.04
N GLN A 204 -10.02 24.85 -18.72
CA GLN A 204 -10.09 24.86 -20.18
C GLN A 204 -10.19 26.31 -20.67
N HIS A 205 -9.05 26.93 -20.97
CA HIS A 205 -9.03 28.15 -21.79
C HIS A 205 -7.75 28.19 -22.64
N LEU A 206 -7.87 27.85 -23.92
CA LEU A 206 -7.50 28.69 -25.07
C LEU A 206 -7.58 27.85 -26.36
N ARG A 207 -8.59 28.11 -27.19
CA ARG A 207 -8.48 27.96 -28.64
C ARG A 207 -8.95 29.27 -29.29
N SER A 208 -8.03 30.21 -29.38
CA SER A 208 -7.92 31.16 -30.49
C SER A 208 -7.91 30.35 -31.80
N GLY A 209 -8.68 30.63 -32.85
CA GLY A 209 -9.00 31.94 -33.38
C GLY A 209 -8.08 32.24 -34.57
N THR A 210 -8.32 31.58 -35.72
CA THR A 210 -7.71 31.98 -37.01
C THR A 210 -8.75 31.85 -38.12
N ARG A 211 -9.42 32.97 -38.38
CA ARG A 211 -10.17 33.25 -39.62
C ARG A 211 -9.20 33.22 -40.79
N HIS A 212 -9.36 32.28 -41.71
CA HIS A 212 -8.72 32.36 -43.02
C HIS A 212 -9.72 32.99 -44.01
N ARG A 213 -9.53 34.28 -44.31
CA ARG A 213 -10.11 34.95 -45.48
C ARG A 213 -9.53 34.29 -46.74
N ARG A 214 -10.37 33.63 -47.55
CA ARG A 214 -10.08 33.45 -48.98
C ARG A 214 -10.84 34.51 -49.74
N GLY A 215 -10.10 35.46 -50.30
CA GLY A 215 -10.55 36.22 -51.47
C GLY A 215 -10.00 35.54 -52.72
N SER A 216 -10.85 35.31 -53.71
CA SER A 216 -10.41 35.19 -55.10
C SER A 216 -11.52 35.75 -55.98
N ALA A 217 -11.21 36.89 -56.58
CA ALA A 217 -12.01 37.56 -57.57
C ALA A 217 -11.99 36.79 -58.90
N HIS A 218 -13.19 36.56 -59.43
CA HIS A 218 -13.65 36.85 -60.79
C HIS A 218 -12.58 37.11 -61.89
N ARG A 219 -12.62 36.30 -62.95
CA ARG A 219 -12.37 36.71 -64.35
C ARG A 219 -13.30 35.92 -65.26
N ASP A 220 -14.26 36.62 -65.84
CA ASP A 220 -14.89 36.34 -67.13
C ASP A 220 -14.21 37.23 -68.18
N GLY A 221 -14.04 36.72 -69.41
CA GLY A 221 -13.50 37.45 -70.57
C GLY A 221 -12.44 36.67 -71.33
#